data_AF-A0A5D0GJC1-F1
#
_entry.id   AF-A0A5D0GJC1-F1
#
_cell.length_a   1.000
_cell.length_b   1.000
_cell.length_c   1.000
_cell.angle_alpha   90.00
_cell.angle_beta   90.00
_cell.angle_gamma   90.00
#
_symmetry.space_group_name_H-M   'P 1'
#
loop_
_entity.id
_entity.type
_entity.pdbx_description
1 polymer ?
#
loop_
_entity_poly.entity_id
_entity_poly.type
_entity_poly.pdbx_seq_one_letter_code
_entity_poly.pdbx_strand_id
1 'polypeptide(L)'
;MVFKLSTLILVLALLTPSVVKFTHIFSHHKHEVCKGESKTHLHTLDIDCTFHKFKLNNQYTFTVQSYNLFDIDDNYNHIFSQYLFLNTFQPLHFTLRGPPFNS
;
A
#
# COMPACT_ATOMS: atom_id res chain seq x y z
N MET A 1 32.58 -36.96 6.96
CA MET A 1 32.82 -35.71 7.71
C MET A 1 32.73 -34.47 6.82
N VAL A 2 33.38 -34.45 5.65
CA VAL A 2 33.40 -33.31 4.70
C VAL A 2 32.00 -32.85 4.24
N PHE A 3 31.09 -33.78 3.91
CA PHE A 3 29.72 -33.43 3.52
C PHE A 3 28.94 -32.70 4.62
N LYS A 4 29.08 -33.15 5.88
CA LYS A 4 28.43 -32.51 7.04
C LYS A 4 28.94 -31.08 7.25
N LEU A 5 30.25 -30.87 7.08
CA LEU A 5 30.86 -29.56 7.16
C LEU A 5 30.39 -28.64 6.02
N SER A 6 30.35 -29.16 4.80
CA SER A 6 29.85 -28.42 3.62
C SER A 6 28.39 -27.99 3.77
N THR A 7 27.52 -28.89 4.25
CA THR A 7 26.11 -28.53 4.52
C THR A 7 25.98 -27.47 5.60
N LEU A 8 26.83 -27.51 6.63
CA LEU A 8 26.79 -26.54 7.72
C LEU A 8 27.26 -25.15 7.25
N ILE A 9 28.29 -25.09 6.40
CA ILE A 9 28.76 -23.86 5.76
C ILE A 9 27.68 -23.28 4.84
N LEU A 10 27.01 -24.11 4.04
CA LEU A 10 25.94 -23.67 3.15
C LEU A 10 24.77 -23.05 3.93
N VAL A 11 24.35 -23.70 5.02
CA VAL A 11 23.29 -23.19 5.90
C VAL A 11 23.71 -21.85 6.51
N LEU A 12 24.93 -21.73 7.02
CA LEU A 12 25.43 -20.49 7.61
C LEU A 12 25.49 -19.36 6.56
N ALA A 13 25.96 -19.65 5.35
CA ALA A 13 26.00 -18.68 4.26
C ALA A 13 24.62 -18.17 3.87
N LEU A 14 23.61 -19.06 3.84
CA LEU A 14 22.23 -18.71 3.54
C LEU A 14 21.55 -17.90 4.66
N LEU A 15 21.87 -18.17 5.93
CA LEU A 15 21.28 -17.46 7.08
C LEU A 15 21.93 -16.09 7.37
N THR A 16 23.22 -15.94 7.06
CA THR A 16 23.98 -14.70 7.31
C THR A 16 23.26 -13.42 6.84
N PRO A 17 22.75 -13.32 5.60
CA PRO A 17 22.06 -12.09 5.16
C PRO A 17 20.78 -11.81 5.94
N SER A 18 20.05 -12.83 6.39
CA SER A 18 18.82 -12.65 7.18
C SER A 18 19.12 -12.11 8.58
N VAL A 19 20.18 -12.61 9.22
CA VAL A 19 20.64 -12.12 10.53
C VAL A 19 21.11 -10.68 10.44
N VAL A 20 21.92 -10.34 9.43
CA VAL A 20 22.40 -8.96 9.20
C VAL A 20 21.24 -8.00 8.95
N LYS A 21 20.23 -8.41 8.16
CA LYS A 21 19.01 -7.60 7.96
C LYS A 21 18.24 -7.41 9.26
N PHE A 22 18.08 -8.48 10.04
CA PHE A 22 17.36 -8.42 11.32
C PHE A 22 18.05 -7.48 12.31
N THR A 23 19.37 -7.57 12.47
CA THR A 23 20.10 -6.67 13.38
C THR A 23 20.13 -5.22 12.87
N HIS A 24 20.22 -5.01 11.55
CA HIS A 24 20.18 -3.68 10.96
C HIS A 24 18.87 -2.93 11.24
N ILE A 25 17.73 -3.64 11.29
CA ILE A 25 16.44 -3.06 11.69
C ILE A 25 16.55 -2.40 13.07
N PHE A 26 17.27 -2.97 14.03
CA PHE A 26 17.33 -2.39 15.37
C PHE A 26 18.40 -1.31 15.53
N SER A 27 19.34 -1.16 14.59
CA SER A 27 20.51 -0.27 14.75
C SER A 27 20.31 1.16 14.23
N HIS A 28 19.46 1.40 13.22
CA HIS A 28 19.41 2.71 12.52
C HIS A 28 18.15 3.55 12.79
N HIS A 29 17.33 3.19 13.76
CA HIS A 29 16.15 4.00 14.10
C HIS A 29 16.49 4.99 15.22
N LYS A 30 16.80 6.24 14.86
CA LYS A 30 16.59 7.36 15.79
C LYS A 30 15.08 7.39 16.07
N HIS A 31 14.68 6.90 17.24
CA HIS A 31 13.29 6.96 17.67
C HIS A 31 12.96 8.44 17.97
N GLU A 32 12.36 9.13 17.01
CA GLU A 32 11.88 10.50 17.23
C GLU A 32 10.63 10.40 18.12
N VAL A 33 10.79 10.75 19.40
CA VAL A 33 9.69 10.75 20.37
C VAL A 33 8.73 11.87 19.99
N CYS A 34 7.49 11.53 19.63
CA CYS A 34 6.47 12.49 19.24
C CYS A 34 6.03 13.31 20.47
N LYS A 35 6.52 14.54 20.61
CA LYS A 35 6.22 15.45 21.73
C LYS A 35 5.01 16.36 21.49
N GLY A 36 4.19 16.07 20.47
CA GLY A 36 3.02 16.87 20.11
C GLY A 36 3.36 18.07 19.20
N GLU A 37 2.37 18.41 18.36
CA GLU A 37 2.38 19.40 17.28
C GLU A 37 3.40 19.18 16.14
N SER A 38 3.29 18.05 15.45
CA SER A 38 4.04 17.77 14.22
C SER A 38 3.35 18.39 12.99
N LYS A 39 3.93 19.49 12.46
CA LYS A 39 3.56 20.09 11.15
C LYS A 39 4.17 19.38 9.94
N THR A 40 4.84 18.26 10.14
CA THR A 40 5.50 17.50 9.08
C THR A 40 4.70 16.25 8.79
N HIS A 41 4.28 16.10 7.54
CA HIS A 41 3.60 14.91 7.07
C HIS A 41 4.44 13.67 7.38
N LEU A 42 3.79 12.60 7.81
CA LEU A 42 4.34 11.27 8.11
C LEU A 42 4.89 10.55 6.86
N HIS A 43 5.66 11.26 6.03
CA HIS A 43 6.23 10.79 4.77
C HIS A 43 7.76 10.93 4.74
N THR A 44 8.39 11.18 5.88
CA THR A 44 9.85 11.08 6.07
C THR A 44 10.25 9.71 6.60
N LEU A 45 9.49 8.65 6.30
CA LEU A 45 9.95 7.28 6.50
C LEU A 45 10.84 6.87 5.31
N ASP A 46 11.88 7.65 5.04
CA ASP A 46 13.00 7.20 4.21
C ASP A 46 13.87 6.30 5.11
N ILE A 47 13.33 5.12 5.41
CA ILE A 47 14.16 4.02 5.88
C ILE A 47 15.09 3.70 4.72
N ASP A 48 16.28 4.29 4.75
CA ASP A 48 17.39 4.14 3.80
C ASP A 48 17.91 2.68 3.82
N CYS A 49 17.02 1.76 3.49
CA CYS A 49 17.16 0.34 3.70
C CYS A 49 17.60 -0.26 2.37
N THR A 50 18.89 -0.08 2.09
CA THR A 50 19.57 -0.55 0.87
C THR A 50 19.41 -2.05 0.60
N PHE A 51 18.98 -2.83 1.60
CA PHE A 51 18.73 -4.27 1.53
C PHE A 51 17.40 -4.70 0.88
N HIS A 52 16.45 -3.77 0.67
CA HIS A 52 15.20 -4.03 -0.06
C HIS A 52 15.32 -3.81 -1.58
N LYS A 53 16.50 -3.44 -2.09
CA LYS A 53 16.77 -3.31 -3.53
C LYS A 53 16.73 -4.65 -4.29
N PHE A 54 16.76 -5.76 -3.58
CA PHE A 54 16.74 -7.11 -4.17
C PHE A 54 15.34 -7.74 -4.04
N LYS A 55 14.61 -7.77 -5.15
CA LYS A 55 13.30 -8.44 -5.24
C LYS A 55 13.52 -9.94 -5.43
N LEU A 56 13.45 -10.70 -4.34
CA LEU A 56 13.62 -12.16 -4.35
C LEU A 56 12.39 -12.91 -4.90
N ASN A 57 11.23 -12.25 -4.95
CA ASN A 57 9.99 -12.88 -5.42
C ASN A 57 9.77 -12.62 -6.92
N ASN A 58 9.43 -13.67 -7.67
CA ASN A 58 9.03 -13.52 -9.06
C ASN A 58 7.69 -12.78 -9.14
N GLN A 59 7.56 -11.85 -10.07
CA GLN A 59 6.29 -11.16 -10.30
C GLN A 59 5.30 -12.14 -10.90
N TYR A 60 4.31 -12.54 -10.10
CA TYR A 60 3.18 -13.30 -10.58
C TYR A 60 2.02 -12.34 -10.86
N THR A 61 1.56 -12.32 -12.10
CA THR A 61 0.39 -11.56 -12.52
C THR A 61 -0.74 -12.55 -12.76
N PHE A 62 -1.82 -12.44 -12.00
CA PHE A 62 -2.99 -13.28 -12.19
C PHE A 62 -3.82 -12.73 -13.37
N THR A 63 -4.01 -13.57 -14.40
CA THR A 63 -4.98 -13.25 -15.46
C THR A 63 -6.37 -13.56 -14.93
N VAL A 64 -7.15 -12.51 -14.68
CA VAL A 64 -8.56 -12.64 -14.35
C VAL A 64 -9.29 -13.17 -15.57
N GLN A 65 -9.71 -14.43 -15.53
CA GLN A 65 -10.60 -14.96 -16.57
C GLN A 65 -11.99 -14.35 -16.33
N SER A 66 -12.50 -13.60 -17.31
CA SER A 66 -13.87 -13.11 -17.28
C SER A 66 -14.81 -14.25 -17.66
N TYR A 67 -15.67 -14.63 -16.73
CA TYR A 67 -16.76 -15.57 -16.98
C TYR A 67 -18.08 -14.85 -16.70
N ASN A 68 -19.03 -14.96 -17.63
CA ASN A 68 -20.39 -14.49 -17.39
C ASN A 68 -21.09 -15.51 -16.51
N LEU A 69 -21.35 -15.13 -15.26
CA LEU A 69 -21.98 -15.97 -14.26
C LEU A 69 -23.44 -16.30 -14.62
N PHE A 70 -24.17 -15.33 -15.17
CA PHE A 70 -25.58 -15.44 -15.57
C PHE A 70 -25.90 -14.39 -16.63
N ASP A 71 -26.76 -14.70 -17.60
CA ASP A 71 -27.49 -13.69 -18.38
C ASP A 71 -28.63 -13.19 -17.49
N ILE A 72 -28.51 -11.94 -17.03
CA ILE A 72 -29.57 -11.28 -16.27
C ILE A 72 -30.62 -10.85 -17.28
N ASP A 73 -31.78 -11.48 -17.25
CA ASP A 73 -32.95 -11.01 -17.99
C ASP A 73 -33.62 -9.92 -17.15
N ASP A 74 -33.49 -8.66 -17.57
CA ASP A 74 -34.01 -7.49 -16.87
C ASP A 74 -35.55 -7.43 -16.98
N ASN A 75 -36.25 -8.32 -16.28
CA ASN A 75 -37.72 -8.36 -16.23
C ASN A 75 -38.28 -7.40 -15.16
N TYR A 76 -37.69 -6.22 -15.02
CA TYR A 76 -38.22 -5.16 -14.19
C TYR A 76 -38.57 -3.96 -15.05
N ASN A 77 -39.71 -3.33 -14.76
CA ASN A 77 -40.03 -2.05 -15.38
C ASN A 77 -39.02 -1.01 -14.91
N HIS A 78 -38.32 -0.38 -15.86
CA HIS A 78 -37.46 0.76 -15.58
C HIS A 78 -38.28 1.86 -14.91
N ILE A 79 -38.12 2.02 -13.61
CA ILE A 79 -38.63 3.19 -12.91
C ILE A 79 -37.71 4.35 -13.30
N PHE A 80 -38.08 5.07 -14.36
CA PHE A 80 -37.47 6.35 -14.71
C PHE A 80 -37.82 7.36 -13.61
N SER A 81 -36.95 7.39 -12.59
CA SER A 81 -36.89 8.33 -11.46
C SER A 81 -38.21 8.59 -10.72
N GLN A 82 -38.27 8.12 -9.47
CA GLN A 82 -39.24 8.61 -8.47
C GLN A 82 -38.83 9.98 -7.88
N TYR A 83 -37.74 10.56 -8.39
CA TYR A 83 -37.05 11.69 -7.78
C TYR A 83 -37.15 12.92 -8.69
N LEU A 84 -38.11 13.79 -8.38
CA LEU A 84 -38.24 15.08 -9.01
C LEU A 84 -37.31 16.07 -8.28
N PHE A 85 -36.14 16.36 -8.86
CA PHE A 85 -35.34 17.49 -8.40
C PHE A 85 -36.07 18.78 -8.76
N LEU A 86 -36.72 19.41 -7.76
CA LEU A 86 -37.34 20.73 -7.90
C LEU A 86 -36.31 21.83 -8.18
N ASN A 87 -35.03 21.54 -7.94
CA ASN A 87 -33.92 22.46 -8.15
C ASN A 87 -32.80 21.76 -8.92
N THR A 88 -32.35 22.38 -10.00
CA THR A 88 -31.21 21.92 -10.82
C THR A 88 -29.86 22.24 -10.17
N PHE A 89 -29.85 23.09 -9.14
CA PHE A 89 -28.63 23.45 -8.43
C PHE A 89 -28.19 22.34 -7.48
N GLN A 90 -27.10 21.67 -7.84
CA GLN A 90 -26.40 20.72 -6.99
C GLN A 90 -25.12 21.38 -6.44
N PRO A 91 -25.06 21.73 -5.14
CA PRO A 91 -23.87 22.34 -4.57
C PRO A 91 -22.69 21.36 -4.66
N LEU A 92 -21.61 21.80 -5.32
CA LEU A 92 -20.37 21.02 -5.40
C LEU A 92 -19.73 20.96 -4.01
N HIS A 93 -18.98 19.90 -3.71
CA HIS A 93 -18.37 19.66 -2.38
C HIS A 93 -17.45 20.79 -1.87
N PHE A 94 -17.09 21.76 -2.72
CA PHE A 94 -16.27 22.91 -2.41
C PHE A 94 -17.04 24.24 -2.34
N THR A 95 -18.35 24.27 -2.58
CA THR A 95 -19.15 25.52 -2.55
C THR A 95 -19.23 26.17 -1.17
N LEU A 96 -18.91 25.43 -0.11
CA LEU A 96 -18.83 25.93 1.28
C LEU A 96 -17.41 26.30 1.72
N ARG A 97 -16.40 26.19 0.84
CA ARG A 97 -15.03 26.61 1.18
C ARG A 97 -14.88 28.11 0.97
N GLY A 98 -14.32 28.79 1.95
CA GLY A 98 -13.96 30.20 1.84
C GLY A 98 -12.92 30.44 0.73
N PRO A 99 -12.84 31.66 0.20
CA PRO A 99 -11.88 32.01 -0.85
C PRO A 99 -10.44 31.78 -0.37
N PRO A 100 -9.52 31.39 -1.28
CA PRO A 100 -8.11 31.23 -0.93
C PRO A 100 -7.53 32.55 -0.46
N PHE A 101 -6.61 32.47 0.51
CA PHE A 101 -6.08 33.63 1.25
C PHE A 101 -5.29 34.65 0.42
N ASN A 102 -5.11 34.41 -0.88
CA ASN A 102 -4.37 35.30 -1.77
C ASN A 102 -5.06 35.34 -3.14
N SER A 103 -6.02 36.26 -3.29
CA SER A 103 -6.59 36.69 -4.58
C SER A 103 -6.04 38.07 -4.94
#